data_AF-A0A2H0S5S2-F1
#
_entry.id   AF-A0A2H0S5S2-F1
#
_cell.length_a   1.000
_cell.length_b   1.000
_cell.length_c   1.000
_cell.angle_alpha   90.00
_cell.angle_beta   90.00
_cell.angle_gamma   90.00
#
_symmetry.space_group_name_H-M   'P 1'
#
loop_
_entity.id
_entity.type
_entity.pdbx_description
1 polymer ?
#
loop_
_entity_poly.entity_id
_entity_poly.type
_entity_poly.pdbx_seq_one_letter_code
_entity_poly.pdbx_strand_id
1 'polypeptide(L)'
;MPLKHFTETFLIVVLGAVIALTGLLIATLPSLPHGALPWVVLFILSVAYPLSLHSMFQKRRADNLFRNLHWFPAGMLLVWLLLQGIVLGTTLHLEQVSWFTWAWTLPAVIVGFVMMIMFCLKVIRRRVPRLSFLAGILVPFTALALVSEYGPHFEKDITAMMWDNSVMKSSDTSFLTAWMKTGTGAEKNLEPSENKAEEEWREHLRMQQRREERIANRLDGIDSSLSQSSDISSSSNSSEEIQQPMLSGTGEELRNVGTMPGHLPSSGFGWNMIIITMIAAYSATLHKSFKKTA
;
A
#
# COMPACT_ATOMS: atom_id res chain seq x y z
N MET A 1 1.90 31.27 13.90
CA MET A 1 0.74 32.03 13.40
C MET A 1 -0.43 31.06 13.24
N PRO A 2 -1.63 31.40 13.75
CA PRO A 2 -2.82 30.57 13.55
C PRO A 2 -3.11 30.39 12.05
N LEU A 3 -3.72 29.26 11.66
CA LEU A 3 -4.12 29.03 10.27
C LEU A 3 -4.95 30.21 9.76
N LYS A 4 -4.57 30.77 8.60
CA LYS A 4 -5.44 31.73 7.90
C LYS A 4 -6.81 31.07 7.73
N HIS A 5 -7.88 31.80 8.07
CA HIS A 5 -9.26 31.32 8.08
C HIS A 5 -9.70 30.60 6.79
N PHE A 6 -9.10 30.95 5.66
CA PHE A 6 -9.31 30.30 4.37
C PHE A 6 -8.79 28.85 4.35
N THR A 7 -7.56 28.62 4.83
CA THR A 7 -6.93 27.30 4.81
C THR A 7 -7.64 26.29 5.71
N GLU A 8 -8.12 26.73 6.88
CA GLU A 8 -8.89 25.88 7.78
C GLU A 8 -10.23 25.48 7.15
N THR A 9 -10.93 26.43 6.53
CA THR A 9 -12.20 26.16 5.81
C THR A 9 -11.97 25.20 4.66
N PHE A 10 -10.91 25.39 3.88
CA PHE A 10 -10.54 24.49 2.79
C PHE A 10 -10.28 23.06 3.29
N LEU A 11 -9.51 22.89 4.37
CA LEU A 11 -9.22 21.57 4.93
C LEU A 11 -10.47 20.88 5.49
N ILE A 12 -11.40 21.62 6.09
CA ILE A 12 -12.71 21.09 6.50
C ILE A 12 -13.49 20.56 5.29
N VAL A 13 -13.53 21.33 4.20
CA VAL A 13 -14.24 20.93 2.97
C VAL A 13 -13.59 19.69 2.34
N VAL A 14 -12.26 19.68 2.24
CA VAL A 14 -11.49 18.52 1.76
C VAL A 14 -11.77 17.30 2.64
N LEU A 15 -11.77 17.45 3.96
CA LEU A 15 -12.06 16.36 4.88
C LEU A 15 -13.48 15.81 4.66
N GLY A 16 -14.48 16.68 4.50
CA GLY A 16 -15.86 16.25 4.21
C GLY A 16 -15.96 15.48 2.90
N ALA A 17 -15.25 15.93 1.86
CA ALA A 17 -15.17 15.22 0.59
C ALA A 17 -14.46 13.86 0.72
N VAL A 18 -13.36 13.80 1.47
CA VAL A 18 -12.62 12.55 1.74
C VAL A 18 -13.47 11.57 2.54
N ILE A 19 -14.23 12.02 3.54
CA ILE A 19 -15.15 11.16 4.31
C ILE A 19 -16.24 10.58 3.41
N ALA A 20 -16.88 11.42 2.58
CA ALA A 20 -17.91 10.98 1.64
C ALA A 20 -17.35 9.97 0.62
N LEU A 21 -16.19 10.27 0.04
CA LEU A 21 -15.50 9.39 -0.90
C LEU A 21 -15.09 8.07 -0.23
N THR A 22 -14.57 8.12 1.00
CA THR A 22 -14.20 6.91 1.74
C THR A 22 -15.43 6.05 2.03
N GLY A 23 -16.56 6.65 2.41
CA GLY A 23 -17.81 5.93 2.62
C GLY A 23 -18.32 5.23 1.35
N LEU A 24 -18.27 5.93 0.21
CA LEU A 24 -18.59 5.35 -1.10
C LEU A 24 -17.67 4.17 -1.43
N LEU A 25 -16.36 4.33 -1.21
CA LEU A 25 -15.39 3.27 -1.51
C LEU A 25 -15.55 2.05 -0.59
N ILE A 26 -15.85 2.26 0.70
CA ILE A 26 -16.15 1.15 1.62
C ILE A 26 -17.35 0.34 1.13
N ALA A 27 -18.37 1.01 0.61
CA ALA A 27 -19.58 0.33 0.13
C ALA A 27 -19.34 -0.48 -1.15
N THR A 28 -18.40 -0.06 -2.00
CA THR A 28 -18.05 -0.78 -3.23
C THR A 28 -16.92 -1.80 -3.03
N LEU A 29 -16.39 -1.95 -1.80
CA LEU A 29 -15.33 -2.92 -1.55
C LEU A 29 -15.85 -4.36 -1.66
N PRO A 30 -15.10 -5.25 -2.34
CA PRO A 30 -15.35 -6.68 -2.22
C PRO A 30 -15.15 -7.16 -0.77
N SER A 31 -15.92 -8.16 -0.37
CA SER A 31 -15.77 -8.78 0.95
C SER A 31 -14.46 -9.57 1.07
N LEU A 32 -13.94 -9.66 2.30
CA LEU A 32 -12.79 -10.52 2.60
C LEU A 32 -13.16 -12.00 2.36
N PRO A 33 -12.23 -12.84 1.86
CA PRO A 33 -10.80 -12.54 1.64
C PRO A 33 -10.47 -11.88 0.30
N HIS A 34 -11.35 -11.96 -0.70
CA HIS A 34 -11.07 -11.47 -2.06
C HIS A 34 -10.83 -9.96 -2.13
N GLY A 35 -11.40 -9.18 -1.20
CA GLY A 35 -11.16 -7.74 -1.10
C GLY A 35 -9.98 -7.30 -0.22
N ALA A 36 -9.08 -8.21 0.16
CA ALA A 36 -7.98 -7.86 1.06
C ALA A 36 -7.05 -6.78 0.47
N LEU A 37 -6.65 -6.93 -0.80
CA LEU A 37 -5.77 -5.98 -1.47
C LEU A 37 -6.40 -4.59 -1.63
N PRO A 38 -7.60 -4.42 -2.20
CA PRO A 38 -8.22 -3.10 -2.31
C PRO A 38 -8.46 -2.45 -0.94
N TRP A 39 -8.77 -3.25 0.09
CA TRP A 39 -8.85 -2.77 1.46
C TRP A 39 -7.50 -2.23 1.96
N VAL A 40 -6.40 -2.98 1.80
CA VAL A 40 -5.06 -2.55 2.25
C VAL A 40 -4.64 -1.27 1.53
N VAL A 41 -4.86 -1.18 0.22
CA VAL A 41 -4.54 0.03 -0.56
C VAL A 41 -5.32 1.23 -0.04
N LEU A 42 -6.62 1.08 0.20
CA LEU A 42 -7.45 2.16 0.73
C LEU A 42 -7.09 2.53 2.17
N PHE A 43 -6.74 1.55 2.99
CA PHE A 43 -6.26 1.78 4.35
C PHE A 43 -4.96 2.58 4.34
N ILE A 44 -3.97 2.18 3.52
CA ILE A 44 -2.71 2.91 3.37
C ILE A 44 -2.96 4.34 2.90
N LEU A 45 -3.82 4.55 1.90
CA LEU A 45 -4.20 5.88 1.42
C LEU A 45 -4.87 6.73 2.52
N SER A 46 -5.78 6.12 3.29
CA SER A 46 -6.49 6.78 4.38
C SER A 46 -5.58 7.19 5.54
N VAL A 47 -4.48 6.47 5.77
CA VAL A 47 -3.45 6.78 6.78
C VAL A 47 -2.40 7.75 6.22
N ALA A 48 -2.02 7.61 4.95
CA ALA A 48 -1.12 8.52 4.28
C ALA A 48 -1.69 9.94 4.18
N TYR A 49 -3.01 10.07 4.01
CA TYR A 49 -3.72 11.35 3.98
C TYR A 49 -3.43 12.24 5.21
N PRO A 50 -3.77 11.85 6.46
CA PRO A 50 -3.52 12.67 7.65
C PRO A 50 -2.02 12.83 7.92
N LEU A 51 -1.18 11.84 7.59
CA LEU A 51 0.27 11.93 7.75
C LEU A 51 0.90 12.99 6.84
N SER A 52 0.45 13.07 5.58
CA SER A 52 0.92 14.09 4.64
C SER A 52 0.58 15.51 5.12
N LEU A 53 -0.56 15.68 5.78
CA LEU A 53 -1.01 16.95 6.36
C LEU A 53 -0.37 17.24 7.72
N HIS A 54 0.24 16.25 8.38
CA HIS A 54 0.80 16.39 9.72
C HIS A 54 1.86 17.50 9.82
N SER A 55 2.78 17.56 8.85
CA SER A 55 3.81 18.62 8.79
C SER A 55 3.18 20.01 8.72
N MET A 56 2.08 20.15 7.96
CA MET A 56 1.35 21.40 7.84
C MET A 56 0.63 21.78 9.14
N PHE A 57 0.02 20.81 9.82
CA PHE A 57 -0.65 21.03 11.11
C PHE A 57 0.31 21.42 12.23
N GLN A 58 1.49 20.78 12.29
CA GLN A 58 2.52 21.12 13.27
C GLN A 58 3.01 22.56 13.11
N LYS A 59 3.36 22.96 11.88
CA LYS A 59 3.87 24.32 11.58
C LYS A 59 2.87 25.42 11.94
N ARG A 60 1.57 25.14 11.86
CA ARG A 60 0.50 26.12 12.08
C ARG A 60 -0.21 26.00 13.43
N ARG A 61 0.26 25.13 14.32
CA ARG A 61 -0.33 24.85 15.65
C ARG A 61 -1.85 24.63 15.56
N ALA A 62 -2.27 23.75 14.65
CA ALA A 62 -3.67 23.38 14.54
C ALA A 62 -4.16 22.72 15.84
N ASP A 63 -5.44 22.92 16.17
CA ASP A 63 -6.05 22.30 17.35
C ASP A 63 -5.97 20.76 17.28
N ASN A 64 -5.71 20.12 18.42
CA ASN A 64 -5.61 18.65 18.50
C ASN A 64 -6.89 17.95 18.00
N LEU A 65 -8.06 18.55 18.29
CA LEU A 65 -9.35 18.03 17.80
C LEU A 65 -9.43 18.04 16.27
N PHE A 66 -8.94 19.11 15.64
CA PHE A 66 -8.92 19.22 14.19
C PHE A 66 -7.99 18.19 13.55
N ARG A 67 -6.82 17.97 14.15
CA ARG A 67 -5.87 16.94 13.69
C ARG A 67 -6.46 15.53 13.81
N ASN A 68 -7.12 15.22 14.92
CA ASN A 68 -7.73 13.90 15.14
C ASN A 68 -8.87 13.62 14.16
N LEU A 69 -9.62 14.64 13.74
CA LEU A 69 -10.72 14.49 12.80
C LEU A 69 -10.26 13.99 11.42
N HIS A 70 -9.01 14.28 11.02
CA HIS A 70 -8.45 13.80 9.76
C HIS A 70 -8.11 12.30 9.77
N TRP A 71 -8.05 11.69 10.96
CA TRP A 71 -7.91 10.24 11.11
C TRP A 71 -9.25 9.49 10.99
N PHE A 72 -10.37 10.21 10.93
CA PHE A 72 -11.70 9.61 10.86
C PHE A 72 -11.88 8.65 9.67
N PRO A 73 -11.44 8.95 8.43
CA PRO A 73 -11.53 8.00 7.32
C PRO A 73 -10.81 6.67 7.58
N ALA A 74 -9.62 6.71 8.16
CA ALA A 74 -8.87 5.50 8.55
C ALA A 74 -9.61 4.75 9.67
N GLY A 75 -10.19 5.47 10.63
CA GLY A 75 -11.04 4.89 11.67
C GLY A 75 -12.27 4.17 11.11
N MET A 76 -12.95 4.75 10.11
CA MET A 76 -14.08 4.10 9.43
C MET A 76 -13.67 2.75 8.80
N LEU A 77 -12.54 2.72 8.09
CA LEU A 77 -12.00 1.50 7.47
C LEU A 77 -11.61 0.44 8.51
N LEU A 78 -11.05 0.87 9.64
CA LEU A 78 -10.66 -0.02 10.74
C LEU A 78 -11.90 -0.64 11.39
N VAL A 79 -12.92 0.17 11.70
CA VAL A 79 -14.21 -0.31 12.22
C VAL A 79 -14.84 -1.31 11.25
N TRP A 80 -14.81 -1.01 9.95
CA TRP A 80 -15.29 -1.93 8.91
C TRP A 80 -14.53 -3.26 8.92
N LEU A 81 -13.19 -3.23 8.98
CA LEU A 81 -12.39 -4.45 9.04
C LEU A 81 -12.66 -5.25 10.31
N LEU A 82 -12.82 -4.59 11.46
CA LEU A 82 -13.18 -5.28 12.71
C LEU A 82 -14.54 -5.97 12.58
N LEU A 83 -15.52 -5.32 12.00
CA LEU A 83 -16.84 -5.92 11.75
C LEU A 83 -16.72 -7.14 10.82
N GLN A 84 -15.96 -7.05 9.73
CA GLN A 84 -15.71 -8.20 8.84
C GLN A 84 -14.94 -9.32 9.55
N GLY A 85 -13.95 -8.98 10.38
CA GLY A 85 -13.19 -9.95 11.17
C GLY A 85 -14.06 -10.69 12.19
N ILE A 86 -14.99 -9.99 12.84
CA ILE A 86 -15.98 -10.59 13.74
C ILE A 86 -16.88 -11.54 12.98
N VAL A 87 -17.38 -11.16 11.80
CA VAL A 87 -18.21 -12.03 10.95
C VAL A 87 -17.45 -13.28 10.52
N LEU A 88 -16.17 -13.18 10.18
CA LEU A 88 -15.33 -14.33 9.83
C LEU A 88 -15.01 -15.24 11.03
N GLY A 89 -14.87 -14.66 12.23
CA GLY A 89 -14.53 -15.39 13.45
C GLY A 89 -15.73 -15.98 14.20
N THR A 90 -16.96 -15.65 13.81
CA THR A 90 -18.19 -16.08 14.49
C THR A 90 -19.16 -16.74 13.51
N THR A 91 -20.24 -17.36 14.00
CA THR A 91 -21.34 -17.86 13.16
C THR A 91 -22.33 -16.76 12.77
N LEU A 92 -21.95 -15.48 12.89
CA LEU A 92 -22.82 -14.36 12.54
C LEU A 92 -22.90 -14.24 11.01
N HIS A 93 -24.10 -14.01 10.50
CA HIS A 93 -24.31 -13.84 9.07
C HIS A 93 -24.06 -12.37 8.67
N LEU A 94 -23.58 -12.17 7.43
CA LEU A 94 -23.31 -10.85 6.85
C LEU A 94 -24.51 -9.89 6.92
N GLU A 95 -25.74 -10.42 6.96
CA GLU A 95 -26.97 -9.65 7.11
C GLU A 95 -26.99 -8.81 8.39
N GLN A 96 -26.37 -9.28 9.47
CA GLN A 96 -26.32 -8.56 10.76
C GLN A 96 -25.37 -7.36 10.74
N VAL A 97 -24.50 -7.27 9.73
CA VAL A 97 -23.55 -6.14 9.53
C VAL A 97 -23.97 -5.26 8.36
N SER A 98 -24.99 -5.67 7.60
CA SER A 98 -25.52 -4.93 6.44
C SER A 98 -25.93 -3.49 6.77
N TRP A 99 -26.37 -3.24 8.00
CA TRP A 99 -26.71 -1.89 8.49
C TRP A 99 -25.53 -0.91 8.42
N PHE A 100 -24.29 -1.40 8.52
CA PHE A 100 -23.10 -0.55 8.47
C PHE A 100 -22.78 -0.12 7.04
N THR A 101 -23.01 -1.00 6.06
CA THR A 101 -22.83 -0.71 4.62
C THR A 101 -24.03 -0.07 3.96
N TRP A 102 -25.19 -0.09 4.62
CA TRP A 102 -26.43 0.47 4.12
C TRP A 102 -26.25 1.91 3.61
N ALA A 103 -26.84 2.18 2.43
CA ALA A 103 -26.82 3.49 1.77
C ALA A 103 -25.40 4.10 1.69
N TRP A 104 -24.44 3.34 1.17
CA TRP A 104 -23.03 3.76 1.04
C TRP A 104 -22.35 4.12 2.36
N THR A 105 -22.57 3.31 3.39
CA THR A 105 -22.10 3.58 4.76
C THR A 105 -22.62 4.91 5.33
N LEU A 106 -23.86 5.27 4.97
CA LEU A 106 -24.53 6.49 5.42
C LEU A 106 -24.39 6.75 6.93
N PRO A 107 -24.57 5.74 7.82
CA PRO A 107 -24.47 5.98 9.26
C PRO A 107 -23.08 6.48 9.67
N ALA A 108 -22.02 5.86 9.12
CA ALA A 108 -20.64 6.24 9.44
C ALA A 108 -20.29 7.62 8.87
N VAL A 109 -20.73 7.93 7.65
CA VAL A 109 -20.56 9.26 7.04
C VAL A 109 -21.28 10.32 7.86
N ILE A 110 -22.54 10.09 8.27
CA ILE A 110 -23.30 11.02 9.12
C ILE A 110 -22.56 11.29 10.42
N VAL A 111 -22.03 10.26 11.09
CA VAL A 111 -21.25 10.44 12.33
C VAL A 111 -20.03 11.35 12.08
N GLY A 112 -19.31 11.15 10.97
CA GLY A 112 -18.19 12.02 10.58
C GLY A 112 -18.60 13.47 10.36
N PHE A 113 -19.68 13.69 9.61
CA PHE A 113 -20.22 15.03 9.37
C PHE A 113 -20.75 15.68 10.66
N VAL A 114 -21.38 14.94 11.56
CA VAL A 114 -21.82 15.44 12.86
C VAL A 114 -20.62 15.88 13.71
N MET A 115 -19.54 15.09 13.75
CA MET A 115 -18.30 15.52 14.43
C MET A 115 -17.71 16.79 13.81
N MET A 116 -17.71 16.91 12.48
CA MET A 116 -17.27 18.12 11.78
C MET A 116 -18.17 19.33 12.07
N ILE A 117 -19.49 19.15 12.10
CA ILE A 117 -20.46 20.19 12.44
C ILE A 117 -20.22 20.64 13.88
N MET A 118 -20.07 19.72 14.83
CA MET A 118 -19.74 20.05 16.22
C MET A 118 -18.43 20.83 16.33
N PHE A 119 -17.40 20.44 15.57
CA PHE A 119 -16.15 21.20 15.50
C PHE A 119 -16.38 22.62 14.94
N CYS A 120 -17.15 22.75 13.86
CA CYS A 120 -17.48 24.05 13.28
C CYS A 120 -18.29 24.93 14.23
N LEU A 121 -19.22 24.35 15.00
CA LEU A 121 -19.97 25.06 16.02
C LEU A 121 -19.06 25.49 17.17
N LYS A 122 -18.09 24.67 17.60
CA LYS A 122 -17.14 25.06 18.64
C LYS A 122 -16.32 26.28 18.24
N VAL A 123 -15.91 26.37 16.97
CA VAL A 123 -15.16 27.52 16.44
C VAL A 123 -16.14 28.64 16.03
N ILE A 124 -16.39 29.59 16.94
CA ILE A 124 -17.44 30.64 16.80
C ILE A 124 -17.33 31.48 15.51
N ARG A 125 -16.16 31.58 14.90
CA ARG A 125 -15.90 32.50 13.78
C ARG A 125 -16.14 31.81 12.41
N ARG A 126 -17.03 32.40 11.58
CA ARG A 126 -17.37 31.96 10.20
C ARG A 126 -18.03 30.56 10.09
N ARG A 127 -18.96 30.26 10.98
CA ARG A 127 -19.73 28.99 10.97
C ARG A 127 -20.56 28.80 9.70
N VAL A 128 -21.26 29.85 9.27
CA VAL A 128 -22.20 29.81 8.14
C VAL A 128 -21.57 29.28 6.84
N PRO A 129 -20.45 29.83 6.33
CA PRO A 129 -19.86 29.33 5.09
C PRO A 129 -19.34 27.90 5.23
N ARG A 130 -18.79 27.51 6.39
CA ARG A 130 -18.30 26.14 6.62
C ARG A 130 -19.46 25.13 6.56
N LEU A 131 -20.56 25.46 7.23
CA LEU A 131 -21.76 24.65 7.25
C LEU A 131 -22.42 24.57 5.87
N SER A 132 -22.45 25.67 5.11
CA SER A 132 -23.02 25.64 3.75
C SER A 132 -22.22 24.75 2.81
N PHE A 133 -20.88 24.77 2.86
CA PHE A 133 -20.06 23.87 2.05
C PHE A 133 -20.21 22.41 2.50
N LEU A 134 -20.30 22.15 3.81
CA LEU A 134 -20.57 20.79 4.31
C LEU A 134 -21.92 20.27 3.84
N ALA A 135 -22.96 21.10 3.95
CA ALA A 135 -24.29 20.75 3.45
C ALA A 135 -24.24 20.49 1.93
N GLY A 136 -23.49 21.29 1.18
CA GLY A 136 -23.27 21.10 -0.25
C GLY A 136 -22.58 19.79 -0.63
N ILE A 137 -21.91 19.10 0.30
CA ILE A 137 -21.35 17.75 0.08
C ILE A 137 -22.28 16.68 0.63
N LEU A 138 -22.80 16.88 1.85
CA LEU A 138 -23.63 15.89 2.54
C LEU A 138 -24.96 15.66 1.82
N VAL A 139 -25.64 16.74 1.41
CA VAL A 139 -26.97 16.64 0.76
C VAL A 139 -26.89 15.82 -0.53
N PRO A 140 -26.02 16.13 -1.52
CA PRO A 140 -25.94 15.30 -2.72
C PRO A 140 -25.50 13.88 -2.39
N PHE A 141 -24.55 13.68 -1.47
CA PHE A 141 -24.15 12.33 -1.05
C PHE A 141 -25.34 11.52 -0.50
N THR A 142 -26.11 12.09 0.43
CA THR A 142 -27.30 11.44 1.00
C THR A 142 -28.38 11.19 -0.05
N ALA A 143 -28.59 12.12 -0.97
CA ALA A 143 -29.55 11.95 -2.05
C ALA A 143 -29.14 10.81 -2.99
N LEU A 144 -27.86 10.76 -3.40
CA LEU A 144 -27.35 9.66 -4.23
C LEU A 144 -27.43 8.32 -3.51
N ALA A 145 -27.05 8.26 -2.23
CA ALA A 145 -27.09 7.05 -1.43
C ALA A 145 -28.52 6.52 -1.21
N LEU A 146 -29.51 7.41 -1.06
CA LEU A 146 -30.91 7.00 -0.97
C LEU A 146 -31.46 6.57 -2.34
N VAL A 147 -31.08 7.27 -3.42
CA VAL A 147 -31.50 6.91 -4.78
C VAL A 147 -30.89 5.57 -5.20
N SER A 148 -29.67 5.23 -4.78
CA SER A 148 -29.08 3.91 -5.09
C SER A 148 -29.79 2.77 -4.37
N GLU A 149 -30.33 3.02 -3.18
CA GLU A 149 -31.09 2.03 -2.40
C GLU A 149 -32.48 1.78 -3.00
N TYR A 150 -33.19 2.84 -3.39
CA TYR A 150 -34.56 2.74 -3.93
C TYR A 150 -34.63 2.61 -5.46
N GLY A 151 -33.51 2.77 -6.16
CA GLY A 151 -33.41 2.88 -7.61
C GLY A 151 -32.55 1.78 -8.25
N PRO A 152 -31.97 2.05 -9.43
CA PRO A 152 -31.03 1.13 -10.07
C PRO A 152 -29.81 0.90 -9.18
N HIS A 153 -29.39 -0.36 -9.02
CA HIS A 153 -28.21 -0.73 -8.22
C HIS A 153 -26.88 -0.31 -8.89
N PHE A 154 -26.66 1.00 -9.05
CA PHE A 154 -25.46 1.60 -9.64
C PHE A 154 -24.16 1.17 -8.96
N GLU A 155 -24.24 0.76 -7.68
CA GLU A 155 -23.12 0.21 -6.93
C GLU A 155 -22.46 -0.97 -7.64
N LYS A 156 -23.25 -1.82 -8.30
CA LYS A 156 -22.72 -3.00 -9.01
C LYS A 156 -21.89 -2.59 -10.22
N ASP A 157 -22.35 -1.58 -10.96
CA ASP A 157 -21.65 -1.05 -12.14
C ASP A 157 -20.35 -0.34 -11.74
N ILE A 158 -20.39 0.45 -10.65
CA ILE A 158 -19.20 1.13 -10.12
C ILE A 158 -18.18 0.10 -9.60
N THR A 159 -18.65 -0.92 -8.88
CA THR A 159 -17.81 -1.99 -8.35
C THR A 159 -17.12 -2.75 -9.49
N ALA A 160 -17.86 -3.08 -10.56
CA ALA A 160 -17.29 -3.71 -11.74
C ALA A 160 -16.26 -2.82 -12.43
N MET A 161 -16.58 -1.55 -12.67
CA MET A 161 -15.65 -0.62 -13.34
C MET A 161 -14.37 -0.37 -12.53
N MET A 162 -14.46 -0.34 -11.20
CA MET A 162 -13.35 0.03 -10.32
C MET A 162 -12.46 -1.16 -9.95
N TRP A 163 -13.05 -2.34 -9.70
CA TRP A 163 -12.35 -3.48 -9.12
C TRP A 163 -12.22 -4.69 -10.08
N ASP A 164 -12.94 -4.75 -11.20
CA ASP A 164 -12.87 -5.89 -12.14
C ASP A 164 -11.61 -5.90 -13.03
N ASN A 165 -10.74 -4.90 -12.88
CA ASN A 165 -9.51 -4.80 -13.67
C ASN A 165 -8.59 -6.02 -13.41
N SER A 166 -8.18 -6.69 -14.49
CA SER A 166 -7.35 -7.91 -14.49
C SER A 166 -6.03 -7.76 -13.71
N VAL A 167 -5.53 -6.54 -13.55
CA VAL A 167 -4.34 -6.20 -12.76
C VAL A 167 -4.55 -6.44 -11.25
N MET A 168 -5.77 -6.28 -10.75
CA MET A 168 -6.08 -6.56 -9.34
C MET A 168 -6.28 -8.07 -9.13
N LYS A 169 -6.98 -8.73 -10.05
CA LYS A 169 -7.22 -10.18 -10.02
C LYS A 169 -5.95 -11.05 -10.09
N SER A 170 -4.89 -10.59 -10.75
CA SER A 170 -3.62 -11.35 -10.84
C SER A 170 -2.76 -11.25 -9.57
N SER A 171 -3.02 -10.27 -8.70
CA SER A 171 -2.24 -10.02 -7.48
C SER A 171 -2.79 -10.74 -6.25
N ASP A 172 -4.07 -11.12 -6.25
CA ASP A 172 -4.79 -11.67 -5.09
C ASP A 172 -4.31 -13.05 -4.63
N THR A 173 -3.64 -13.81 -5.50
CA THR A 173 -3.11 -15.15 -5.18
C THR A 173 -1.60 -15.25 -5.18
N SER A 174 -0.87 -14.18 -5.51
CA SER A 174 0.59 -14.22 -5.61
C SER A 174 1.29 -13.42 -4.52
N PHE A 175 0.79 -12.23 -4.15
CA PHE A 175 1.53 -11.36 -3.23
C PHE A 175 1.39 -11.78 -1.76
N LEU A 176 0.16 -11.97 -1.27
CA LEU A 176 -0.09 -12.34 0.13
C LEU A 176 0.31 -13.78 0.44
N THR A 177 0.11 -14.69 -0.51
CA THR A 177 0.59 -16.07 -0.44
C THR A 177 2.11 -16.13 -0.53
N ALA A 178 2.79 -15.38 -1.41
CA ALA A 178 4.25 -15.34 -1.42
C ALA A 178 4.80 -14.81 -0.10
N TRP A 179 4.20 -13.76 0.46
CA TRP A 179 4.63 -13.21 1.75
C TRP A 179 4.42 -14.20 2.90
N MET A 180 3.28 -14.90 2.97
CA MET A 180 3.05 -15.95 3.98
C MET A 180 3.93 -17.20 3.77
N LYS A 181 4.20 -17.60 2.52
CA LYS A 181 5.02 -18.78 2.19
C LYS A 181 6.53 -18.51 2.36
N THR A 182 6.95 -17.25 2.39
CA THR A 182 8.35 -16.88 2.70
C THR A 182 8.67 -17.09 4.19
N GLY A 183 7.66 -17.12 5.07
CA GLY A 183 7.85 -17.34 6.52
C GLY A 183 7.88 -18.81 6.95
N THR A 184 7.37 -19.74 6.14
CA THR A 184 7.30 -21.17 6.46
C THR A 184 7.76 -21.99 5.28
N GLY A 185 9.09 -22.22 5.22
CA GLY A 185 9.75 -23.30 4.48
C GLY A 185 9.04 -23.74 3.21
N ALA A 186 8.81 -22.82 2.26
CA ALA A 186 8.19 -23.15 1.00
C ALA A 186 8.98 -24.29 0.34
N GLU A 187 8.34 -25.45 0.16
CA GLU A 187 8.86 -26.51 -0.72
C GLU A 187 9.16 -25.87 -2.08
N LYS A 188 10.45 -25.69 -2.34
CA LYS A 188 10.95 -25.12 -3.58
C LYS A 188 10.74 -26.19 -4.64
N ASN A 189 9.77 -26.00 -5.51
CA ASN A 189 9.53 -26.84 -6.70
C ASN A 189 10.71 -26.69 -7.69
N LEU A 190 11.83 -27.33 -7.37
CA LEU A 190 13.07 -27.34 -8.16
C LEU A 190 13.31 -28.68 -8.84
N GLU A 191 12.31 -29.57 -8.83
CA GLU A 191 12.38 -30.84 -9.54
C GLU A 191 12.61 -30.64 -11.05
N PRO A 192 13.25 -31.61 -11.72
CA PRO A 192 13.46 -31.54 -13.17
C PRO A 192 12.12 -31.39 -13.91
N SER A 193 12.00 -30.39 -14.78
CA SER A 193 10.85 -30.23 -15.68
C SER A 193 11.17 -30.88 -17.03
N GLU A 194 10.18 -31.50 -17.67
CA GLU A 194 10.31 -32.03 -19.03
C GLU A 194 10.40 -30.91 -20.09
N ASN A 195 10.02 -29.69 -19.74
CA ASN A 195 10.05 -28.55 -20.65
C ASN A 195 11.42 -27.87 -20.65
N LYS A 196 12.12 -27.91 -21.80
CA LYS A 196 13.49 -27.38 -21.96
C LYS A 196 13.63 -25.90 -21.59
N ALA A 197 12.67 -25.05 -21.95
CA ALA A 197 12.74 -23.62 -21.66
C ALA A 197 12.52 -23.31 -20.17
N GLU A 198 11.73 -24.13 -19.49
CA GLU A 198 11.51 -24.02 -18.06
C GLU A 198 12.69 -24.59 -17.27
N GLU A 199 13.31 -25.67 -17.76
CA GLU A 199 14.47 -26.30 -17.13
C GLU A 199 15.69 -25.37 -17.14
N GLU A 200 15.92 -24.62 -18.23
CA GLU A 200 16.98 -23.59 -18.28
C GLU A 200 16.79 -22.51 -17.21
N TRP A 201 15.54 -22.08 -16.98
CA TRP A 201 15.22 -21.11 -15.93
C TRP A 201 15.36 -21.71 -14.52
N ARG A 202 14.90 -22.94 -14.31
CA ARG A 202 15.05 -23.66 -13.03
C ARG A 202 16.53 -23.94 -12.72
N GLU A 203 17.34 -24.25 -13.73
CA GLU A 203 18.78 -24.44 -13.58
C GLU A 203 19.46 -23.14 -13.14
N HIS A 204 19.06 -22.00 -13.71
CA HIS A 204 19.56 -20.69 -13.28
C HIS A 204 19.26 -20.41 -11.79
N LEU A 205 18.05 -20.76 -11.33
CA LEU A 205 17.69 -20.64 -9.92
C LEU A 205 18.47 -21.59 -9.01
N ARG A 206 18.68 -22.85 -9.44
CA ARG A 206 19.55 -23.80 -8.70
C ARG A 206 20.98 -23.28 -8.60
N MET A 207 21.50 -22.65 -9.66
CA MET A 207 22.83 -22.03 -9.65
C MET A 207 22.92 -20.85 -8.69
N GLN A 208 21.90 -20.00 -8.64
CA GLN A 208 21.83 -18.88 -7.72
C GLN A 208 21.74 -19.36 -6.26
N GLN A 209 20.93 -20.38 -5.99
CA GLN A 209 20.84 -20.97 -4.65
C GLN A 209 22.18 -21.57 -4.18
N ARG A 210 22.90 -22.29 -5.06
CA ARG A 210 24.25 -22.78 -4.73
C ARG A 210 25.25 -21.64 -4.46
N ARG A 211 25.05 -20.44 -5.03
CA ARG A 211 25.86 -19.26 -4.69
C ARG A 211 25.51 -18.74 -3.31
N GLU A 212 24.22 -18.62 -2.99
CA GLU A 212 23.75 -18.16 -1.69
C GLU A 212 24.16 -19.11 -0.56
N GLU A 213 24.04 -20.43 -0.75
CA GLU A 213 24.51 -21.44 0.21
C GLU A 213 26.03 -21.37 0.44
N ARG A 214 26.82 -21.10 -0.62
CA ARG A 214 28.27 -20.86 -0.47
C ARG A 214 28.58 -19.59 0.28
N ILE A 215 27.74 -18.55 0.18
CA ILE A 215 27.90 -17.31 0.94
C ILE A 215 27.50 -17.55 2.40
N ALA A 216 26.39 -18.24 2.66
CA ALA A 216 25.95 -18.61 3.99
C ALA A 216 26.99 -19.47 4.73
N ASN A 217 27.52 -20.52 4.10
CA ASN A 217 28.57 -21.35 4.69
C ASN A 217 29.87 -20.58 4.97
N ARG A 218 30.17 -19.53 4.19
CA ARG A 218 31.31 -18.64 4.47
C ARG A 218 31.05 -17.75 5.67
N LEU A 219 29.83 -17.24 5.84
CA LEU A 219 29.45 -16.44 7.01
C LEU A 219 29.45 -17.30 8.29
N ASP A 220 28.87 -18.50 8.26
CA ASP A 220 28.88 -19.42 9.41
C ASP A 220 30.30 -19.91 9.74
N GLY A 221 31.16 -20.08 8.73
CA GLY A 221 32.58 -20.37 8.89
C GLY A 221 33.37 -19.23 9.56
N ILE A 222 32.98 -17.98 9.30
CA ILE A 222 33.61 -16.81 9.92
C ILE A 222 33.22 -16.72 11.41
N ASP A 223 31.94 -16.94 11.74
CA ASP A 223 31.48 -16.92 13.15
C ASP A 223 32.03 -18.09 13.98
N SER A 224 32.22 -19.26 13.38
CA SER A 224 32.88 -20.40 14.03
C SER A 224 34.40 -20.22 14.15
N SER A 225 35.06 -19.54 13.20
CA SER A 225 36.50 -19.22 13.29
C SER A 225 36.84 -18.08 14.27
N LEU A 226 35.90 -17.17 14.56
CA LEU A 226 36.06 -16.17 15.62
C LEU A 226 35.86 -16.76 17.03
N SER A 227 35.25 -17.94 17.13
CA SER A 227 34.99 -18.64 18.40
C SER A 227 36.12 -19.61 18.80
N GLN A 228 37.16 -19.77 17.96
CA GLN A 228 38.28 -20.67 18.23
C GLN A 228 39.63 -19.98 17.96
N SER A 229 39.89 -18.91 18.70
CA SER A 229 41.25 -18.36 18.88
C SER A 229 41.59 -18.26 20.37
N SER A 230 41.73 -19.43 21.01
CA SER A 230 42.60 -19.58 22.17
C SER A 230 43.26 -20.96 22.12
N ASP A 231 44.58 -20.91 22.25
CA ASP A 231 45.53 -21.96 22.61
C ASP A 231 46.32 -22.71 21.52
N ILE A 232 47.63 -22.46 21.64
CA ILE A 232 48.80 -23.04 21.01
C ILE A 232 49.13 -24.36 21.73
N SER A 233 49.42 -25.45 21.00
CA SER A 233 50.71 -26.18 21.05
C SER A 233 50.70 -27.60 20.44
N SER A 234 51.69 -27.81 19.57
CA SER A 234 52.51 -29.03 19.34
C SER A 234 51.93 -30.35 18.79
N SER A 235 52.51 -30.71 17.63
CA SER A 235 53.14 -31.99 17.24
C SER A 235 52.47 -32.93 16.21
N SER A 236 53.17 -32.99 15.06
CA SER A 236 53.52 -34.16 14.20
C SER A 236 52.48 -34.92 13.36
N ASN A 237 52.68 -34.76 12.04
CA ASN A 237 52.67 -35.75 10.94
C ASN A 237 51.43 -36.61 10.66
N SER A 238 50.72 -36.24 9.60
CA SER A 238 50.40 -37.17 8.50
C SER A 238 50.19 -36.40 7.20
N SER A 239 51.02 -36.72 6.23
CA SER A 239 51.00 -36.27 4.84
C SER A 239 49.74 -36.73 4.12
N GLU A 240 48.94 -35.78 3.62
CA GLU A 240 48.00 -35.99 2.50
C GLU A 240 47.80 -34.67 1.74
N GLU A 241 48.58 -34.55 0.67
CA GLU A 241 48.24 -33.99 -0.65
C GLU A 241 47.18 -32.87 -0.72
N ILE A 242 47.66 -31.62 -0.65
CA ILE A 242 46.89 -30.43 -1.06
C ILE A 242 46.81 -30.43 -2.60
N GLN A 243 45.77 -31.03 -3.17
CA GLN A 243 45.38 -30.75 -4.56
C GLN A 243 44.68 -29.40 -4.61
N GLN A 244 45.45 -28.37 -4.97
CA GLN A 244 44.93 -27.11 -5.45
C GLN A 244 44.20 -27.37 -6.78
N PRO A 245 42.90 -27.05 -6.95
CA PRO A 245 42.32 -27.04 -8.28
C PRO A 245 42.96 -25.89 -9.06
N MET A 246 43.70 -26.24 -10.11
CA MET A 246 44.26 -25.30 -11.07
C MET A 246 43.14 -24.40 -11.61
N LEU A 247 43.24 -23.11 -11.30
CA LEU A 247 42.52 -22.03 -11.98
C LEU A 247 43.06 -21.92 -13.40
N SER A 248 42.54 -22.76 -14.31
CA SER A 248 42.65 -22.58 -15.76
C SER A 248 41.28 -22.17 -16.29
N GLY A 249 40.87 -20.95 -15.95
CA GLY A 249 39.75 -20.25 -16.56
C GLY A 249 40.27 -18.93 -17.08
N THR A 250 40.53 -18.88 -18.39
CA THR A 250 40.85 -17.66 -19.14
C THR A 250 39.83 -16.57 -18.80
N GLY A 251 40.31 -15.48 -18.21
CA GLY A 251 39.53 -14.29 -17.84
C GLY A 251 39.01 -13.46 -19.02
N GLU A 252 38.55 -14.12 -20.09
CA GLU A 252 37.97 -13.50 -21.29
C GLU A 252 36.43 -13.52 -21.30
N GLU A 253 35.75 -14.20 -20.37
CA GLU A 253 34.28 -14.20 -20.34
C GLU A 253 33.66 -12.98 -19.62
N LEU A 254 34.45 -12.17 -18.92
CA LEU A 254 33.98 -10.95 -18.26
C LEU A 254 33.85 -9.74 -19.19
N ARG A 255 34.20 -9.87 -20.48
CA ARG A 255 34.23 -8.73 -21.43
C ARG A 255 33.04 -8.65 -22.38
N ASN A 256 32.06 -9.54 -22.28
CA ASN A 256 30.94 -9.61 -23.24
C ASN A 256 29.54 -9.71 -22.61
N VAL A 257 29.35 -9.11 -21.43
CA VAL A 257 28.01 -8.85 -20.86
C VAL A 257 27.60 -7.41 -21.16
N GLY A 258 27.64 -7.06 -22.44
CA GLY A 258 27.24 -5.77 -23.01
C GLY A 258 26.00 -5.89 -23.88
N THR A 259 25.05 -6.77 -23.55
CA THR A 259 23.76 -6.83 -24.22
C THR A 259 22.73 -6.13 -23.34
N MET A 260 22.61 -4.82 -23.55
CA MET A 260 21.44 -4.04 -23.18
C MET A 260 20.19 -4.80 -23.65
N PRO A 261 19.28 -5.21 -22.75
CA PRO A 261 18.07 -5.92 -23.18
C PRO A 261 17.26 -5.02 -24.09
N GLY A 262 16.88 -5.58 -25.24
CA GLY A 262 16.17 -4.91 -26.31
C GLY A 262 14.87 -4.25 -25.83
N HIS A 263 14.59 -3.11 -26.46
CA HIS A 263 13.42 -2.26 -26.24
C HIS A 263 12.14 -3.05 -25.92
N LEU A 264 11.50 -2.68 -24.80
CA LEU A 264 10.15 -3.10 -24.47
C LEU A 264 9.19 -2.72 -25.62
N PRO A 265 8.21 -3.58 -25.95
CA PRO A 265 7.21 -3.27 -26.95
C PRO A 265 6.52 -1.96 -26.59
N SER A 266 6.44 -1.03 -27.54
CA SER A 266 5.74 0.24 -27.41
C SER A 266 4.25 -0.02 -27.20
N SER A 267 3.84 -0.16 -25.94
CA SER A 267 2.44 -0.12 -25.55
C SER A 267 1.92 1.29 -25.80
N GLY A 268 0.90 1.38 -26.65
CA GLY A 268 0.32 2.61 -27.14
C GLY A 268 -0.18 3.58 -26.07
N PHE A 269 -0.28 4.83 -26.52
CA PHE A 269 -0.96 5.99 -25.93
C PHE A 269 -0.48 6.47 -24.55
N GLY A 270 0.67 7.16 -24.55
CA GLY A 270 0.81 8.51 -23.96
C GLY A 270 0.75 8.73 -22.45
N TRP A 271 0.33 7.75 -21.63
CA TRP A 271 0.18 7.96 -20.19
C TRP A 271 1.50 8.25 -19.47
N ASN A 272 2.61 7.67 -19.92
CA ASN A 272 3.93 7.94 -19.36
C ASN A 272 4.32 9.42 -19.52
N MET A 273 3.99 10.06 -20.65
CA MET A 273 4.27 11.49 -20.84
C MET A 273 3.37 12.36 -19.96
N ILE A 274 2.11 11.97 -19.74
CA ILE A 274 1.20 12.68 -18.82
C ILE A 274 1.69 12.56 -17.39
N ILE A 275 2.10 11.37 -16.95
CA ILE A 275 2.62 11.15 -15.60
C ILE A 275 3.94 11.90 -15.40
N ILE A 276 4.85 11.85 -16.37
CA ILE A 276 6.14 12.57 -16.30
C ILE A 276 5.91 14.09 -16.32
N THR A 277 4.99 14.60 -17.14
CA THR A 277 4.66 16.04 -17.15
C THR A 277 3.95 16.48 -15.87
N MET A 278 3.12 15.64 -15.27
CA MET A 278 2.47 15.94 -13.98
C MET A 278 3.48 15.94 -12.83
N ILE A 279 4.42 14.98 -12.83
CA ILE A 279 5.53 14.95 -11.88
C ILE A 279 6.42 16.19 -12.08
N ALA A 280 6.81 16.51 -13.32
CA ALA A 280 7.61 17.69 -13.61
C ALA A 280 6.91 19.00 -13.22
N ALA A 281 5.60 19.12 -13.44
CA ALA A 281 4.80 20.27 -13.01
C ALA A 281 4.71 20.35 -11.47
N TYR A 282 4.57 19.22 -10.79
CA TYR A 282 4.60 19.14 -9.34
C TYR A 282 5.99 19.53 -8.77
N SER A 283 7.07 19.04 -9.38
CA SER A 283 8.44 19.41 -9.01
C SER A 283 8.74 20.90 -9.27
N ALA A 284 8.26 21.45 -10.39
CA ALA A 284 8.46 22.86 -10.73
C ALA A 284 7.70 23.79 -9.78
N THR A 285 6.47 23.42 -9.38
CA THR A 285 5.70 24.20 -8.40
C THR A 285 6.31 24.13 -7.01
N LEU A 286 6.85 22.98 -6.60
CA LEU A 286 7.62 22.85 -5.35
C LEU A 286 8.91 23.68 -5.39
N HIS A 287 9.66 23.66 -6.49
CA HIS A 287 10.90 24.42 -6.61
C HIS A 287 10.65 25.94 -6.64
N LYS A 288 9.58 26.40 -7.30
CA LYS A 288 9.14 27.80 -7.28
C LYS A 288 8.70 28.24 -5.88
N SER A 289 8.13 27.34 -5.06
CA SER A 289 7.80 27.63 -3.66
C SER A 289 9.05 27.80 -2.79
N PHE A 290 10.11 27.04 -3.07
CA PHE A 290 11.37 27.13 -2.34
C PHE A 290 12.11 28.43 -2.63
N LYS A 291 12.20 28.85 -3.90
CA LYS A 291 12.89 30.08 -4.31
C LYS A 291 12.20 31.37 -3.87
N LYS A 292 10.94 31.31 -3.42
CA LYS A 292 10.21 32.47 -2.87
C LYS A 292 10.39 32.62 -1.35
N THR A 293 11.11 31.68 -0.72
CA THR A 293 11.30 31.59 0.73
C THR A 293 12.78 31.64 1.13
N ALA A 294 13.68 31.81 0.16
CA ALA A 294 15.06 32.24 0.32
C ALA A 294 15.19 33.64 -0.28
#